data_AF-A5WE43-F1
#
_entry.id   AF-A5WE43-F1
#
_cell.length_a   1.000
_cell.length_b   1.000
_cell.length_c   1.000
_cell.angle_alpha   90.00
_cell.angle_beta   90.00
_cell.angle_gamma   90.00
#
_symmetry.space_group_name_H-M   'P 1'
#
loop_
_entity.id
_entity.type
_entity.pdbx_description
1 polymer ?
#
loop_
_entity_poly.entity_id
_entity_poly.type
_entity_poly.pdbx_seq_one_letter_code
_entity_poly.pdbx_strand_id
1 'polypeptide(L)'
;MPNVAENSSFEPNSISPHFFSDSETYKQLKEKKKKPYRYFYNLTTPHNKRKAFEKEADLEQQNQVAKCWAEFIKRYYSGQLQKFSLKPKKEFQNEKIIWQYWGQGVSDNQLPPSVQLYFKSVDKHAADYKVIRLDDSNIHEYLDLPDFVWHKKTYPGFRPAFFADLLRLALLDVYGGVWLDATIYLTAPLPNVLQDSGFFMYQRAANAKDKQQWHKFNSYYFNWESRHKVNLLNSIIFAHKNDPVIHTCLDLILNFWQTQEYIPHYFFFQILFDTLIKEELAQYQCPIVDDTKPHLLVAALYSPFNEAYFKKIISQASIHKMSYVKEVKPGSYYEYLLQNT
;
A
#
# COMPACT_ATOMS: atom_id res chain seq x y z
N MET A 1 24.21 -7.28 18.90
CA MET A 1 23.66 -5.93 18.63
C MET A 1 24.72 -5.14 17.87
N PRO A 2 24.65 -5.05 16.53
CA PRO A 2 25.36 -4.02 15.80
C PRO A 2 24.47 -2.77 15.76
N ASN A 3 24.95 -1.69 16.37
CA ASN A 3 24.33 -0.36 16.30
C ASN A 3 24.18 0.08 14.84
N VAL A 4 22.98 0.47 14.45
CA VAL A 4 22.78 1.35 13.30
C VAL A 4 23.51 2.65 13.63
N ALA A 5 24.55 2.98 12.86
CA ALA A 5 25.29 4.22 13.08
C ALA A 5 24.39 5.42 12.74
N GLU A 6 23.85 6.08 13.76
CA GLU A 6 23.26 7.41 13.67
C GLU A 6 24.36 8.43 13.32
N ASN A 7 24.72 8.52 12.04
CA ASN A 7 25.57 9.59 11.55
C ASN A 7 24.72 10.84 11.26
N SER A 8 24.34 11.57 12.30
CA SER A 8 24.39 13.05 12.36
C SER A 8 23.72 13.52 13.65
N SER A 9 24.23 14.63 14.19
CA SER A 9 23.64 15.39 15.30
C SER A 9 22.32 16.04 14.87
N PHE A 10 21.32 15.23 14.57
CA PHE A 10 19.98 15.67 14.21
C PHE A 10 19.18 15.83 15.51
N GLU A 11 18.71 17.04 15.81
CA GLU A 11 17.72 17.22 16.86
C GLU A 11 16.32 16.97 16.28
N PRO A 12 15.65 15.84 16.59
CA PRO A 12 14.27 15.59 16.17
C PRO A 12 13.27 16.66 16.66
N ASN A 13 13.70 17.56 17.56
CA ASN A 13 12.91 18.65 18.13
C ASN A 13 12.52 19.78 17.15
N SER A 14 13.01 19.78 15.91
CA SER A 14 12.70 20.86 14.95
C SER A 14 11.39 20.69 14.18
N ILE A 15 10.76 19.51 14.22
CA ILE A 15 9.51 19.22 13.49
C ILE A 15 8.39 18.93 14.47
N SER A 16 7.30 19.70 14.35
CA SER A 16 6.10 19.48 15.16
C SER A 16 5.58 18.04 15.02
N PRO A 17 5.20 17.37 16.13
CA PRO A 17 4.54 16.07 16.06
C PRO A 17 3.18 16.07 15.36
N HIS A 18 2.66 17.27 15.08
CA HIS A 18 1.39 17.55 14.40
C HIS A 18 1.62 18.34 13.09
N PHE A 19 2.77 18.15 12.45
CA PHE A 19 3.09 18.81 11.18
C PHE A 19 2.07 18.41 10.09
N PHE A 20 1.67 17.14 10.06
CA PHE A 20 0.54 16.71 9.24
C PHE A 20 -0.77 17.12 9.91
N SER A 21 -1.56 17.92 9.20
CA SER A 21 -2.81 18.48 9.72
C SER A 21 -4.01 18.03 8.90
N ASP A 22 -5.18 17.96 9.56
CA ASP A 22 -6.44 17.67 8.89
C ASP A 22 -6.97 18.91 8.14
N SER A 23 -7.65 18.68 7.01
CA SER A 23 -8.43 19.70 6.34
C SER A 23 -9.62 20.13 7.20
N GLU A 24 -10.08 21.36 7.02
CA GLU A 24 -11.19 21.90 7.80
C GLU A 24 -12.48 21.08 7.62
N THR A 25 -12.79 20.70 6.37
CA THR A 25 -13.93 19.82 6.06
C THR A 25 -13.82 18.46 6.74
N TYR A 26 -12.61 17.90 6.84
CA TYR A 26 -12.39 16.61 7.50
C TYR A 26 -12.52 16.72 9.03
N LYS A 27 -12.05 17.81 9.64
CA LYS A 27 -12.29 18.11 11.07
C LYS A 27 -13.80 18.19 11.36
N GLN A 28 -14.55 18.94 10.55
CA GLN A 28 -16.00 19.02 10.67
C GLN A 28 -16.67 17.64 10.54
N LEU A 29 -16.20 16.79 9.62
CA LEU A 29 -16.69 15.42 9.50
C LEU A 29 -16.41 14.59 10.76
N LYS A 30 -15.20 14.68 11.34
CA LYS A 30 -14.86 14.00 12.59
C LYS A 30 -15.77 14.43 13.73
N GLU A 31 -16.02 15.73 13.88
CA GLU A 31 -16.93 16.28 14.88
C GLU A 31 -18.36 15.76 14.71
N LYS A 32 -18.90 15.82 13.49
CA LYS A 32 -20.24 15.30 13.16
C LYS A 32 -20.37 13.79 13.42
N LYS A 33 -19.28 13.04 13.36
CA LYS A 33 -19.25 11.58 13.63
C LYS A 33 -18.92 11.23 15.09
N LYS A 34 -18.56 12.21 15.92
CA LYS A 34 -18.30 12.02 17.34
C LYS A 34 -19.61 11.93 18.13
N LYS A 35 -19.66 11.09 19.17
CA LYS A 35 -20.81 11.06 20.09
C LYS A 35 -20.80 12.32 20.97
N PRO A 36 -21.97 12.94 21.28
CA PRO A 36 -23.32 12.53 20.89
C PRO A 36 -23.80 13.06 19.52
N TYR A 37 -23.09 14.02 18.90
CA TYR A 37 -23.48 14.69 17.64
C TYR A 37 -23.81 13.74 16.49
N ARG A 38 -23.16 12.58 16.43
CA ARG A 38 -23.43 11.53 15.44
C ARG A 38 -24.91 11.14 15.34
N TYR A 39 -25.62 11.08 16.47
CA TYR A 39 -27.04 10.70 16.47
C TYR A 39 -27.87 11.79 15.78
N PHE A 40 -27.65 13.04 16.16
CA PHE A 40 -28.33 14.18 15.58
C PHE A 40 -28.00 14.34 14.09
N TYR A 41 -26.74 14.19 13.70
CA TYR A 41 -26.31 14.26 12.30
C TYR A 41 -26.98 13.17 11.44
N ASN A 42 -27.07 11.95 11.96
CA ASN A 42 -27.73 10.86 11.25
C ASN A 42 -29.25 11.04 11.13
N LEU A 43 -29.89 11.66 12.13
CA LEU A 43 -31.33 11.94 12.14
C LEU A 43 -31.71 13.09 11.20
N THR A 44 -30.91 14.16 11.18
CA THR A 44 -31.22 15.40 10.46
C THR A 44 -30.69 15.44 9.04
N THR A 45 -29.69 14.63 8.69
CA THR A 45 -29.05 14.67 7.38
C THR A 45 -29.30 13.36 6.60
N PRO A 46 -29.99 13.43 5.44
CA PRO A 46 -30.21 12.29 4.56
C PRO A 46 -28.94 11.53 4.20
N HIS A 47 -29.04 10.21 4.04
CA HIS A 47 -27.88 9.33 3.78
C HIS A 47 -27.07 9.75 2.54
N ASN A 48 -27.73 10.12 1.44
CA ASN A 48 -27.06 10.59 0.22
C ASN A 48 -26.24 11.87 0.46
N LYS A 49 -26.78 12.85 1.21
CA LYS A 49 -26.06 14.07 1.58
C LYS A 49 -24.87 13.78 2.50
N ARG A 50 -25.04 12.87 3.47
CA ARG A 50 -23.92 12.42 4.32
C ARG A 50 -22.81 11.76 3.50
N LYS A 51 -23.16 10.89 2.55
CA LYS A 51 -22.20 10.24 1.65
C LYS A 51 -21.48 11.23 0.73
N ALA A 52 -22.19 12.22 0.20
CA ALA A 52 -21.57 13.28 -0.60
C ALA A 52 -20.57 14.10 0.23
N PHE A 53 -20.96 14.50 1.45
CA PHE A 53 -20.07 15.22 2.37
C PHE A 53 -18.85 14.39 2.80
N GLU A 54 -19.04 13.09 3.06
CA GLU A 54 -17.93 12.17 3.35
C GLU A 54 -16.91 12.08 2.21
N LYS A 55 -17.38 12.07 0.95
CA LYS A 55 -16.51 12.04 -0.23
C LYS A 55 -15.75 13.34 -0.42
N GLU A 56 -16.42 14.48 -0.27
CA GLU A 56 -15.76 15.79 -0.37
C GLU A 56 -14.72 15.96 0.74
N ALA A 57 -15.08 15.60 1.98
CA ALA A 57 -14.15 15.66 3.11
C ALA A 57 -12.91 14.77 2.90
N ASP A 58 -13.07 13.60 2.28
CA ASP A 58 -11.97 12.71 1.93
C ASP A 58 -11.07 13.33 0.84
N LEU A 59 -11.65 13.86 -0.25
CA LEU A 59 -10.88 14.56 -1.29
C LEU A 59 -10.13 15.77 -0.73
N GLU A 60 -10.75 16.59 0.11
CA GLU A 60 -10.09 17.71 0.79
C GLU A 60 -8.97 17.23 1.73
N GLN A 61 -9.18 16.12 2.45
CA GLN A 61 -8.14 15.53 3.28
C GLN A 61 -6.95 15.02 2.45
N GLN A 62 -7.20 14.36 1.31
CA GLN A 62 -6.14 13.94 0.40
C GLN A 62 -5.29 15.13 -0.06
N ASN A 63 -5.92 16.24 -0.44
CA ASN A 63 -5.22 17.44 -0.88
C ASN A 63 -4.47 18.13 0.26
N GLN A 64 -5.02 18.15 1.47
CA GLN A 64 -4.31 18.68 2.64
C GLN A 64 -3.08 17.84 2.98
N VAL A 65 -3.21 16.51 2.97
CA VAL A 65 -2.08 15.60 3.19
C VAL A 65 -1.02 15.74 2.10
N ALA A 66 -1.41 15.93 0.84
CA ALA A 66 -0.48 16.22 -0.25
C ALA A 66 0.29 17.53 -0.03
N LYS A 67 -0.36 18.59 0.48
CA LYS A 67 0.32 19.85 0.84
C LYS A 67 1.33 19.65 1.96
N CYS A 68 0.96 18.92 3.02
CA CYS A 68 1.90 18.56 4.08
C CYS A 68 3.07 17.75 3.52
N TRP A 69 2.81 16.77 2.64
CA TRP A 69 3.87 16.01 2.01
C TRP A 69 4.81 16.86 1.17
N ALA A 70 4.29 17.78 0.35
CA ALA A 70 5.12 18.67 -0.46
C ALA A 70 6.09 19.49 0.41
N GLU A 71 5.63 20.01 1.55
CA GLU A 71 6.50 20.73 2.49
C GLU A 71 7.50 19.78 3.17
N PHE A 72 7.07 18.58 3.56
CA PHE A 72 7.96 17.57 4.14
C PHE A 72 9.06 17.13 3.15
N ILE A 73 8.71 16.99 1.88
CA ILE A 73 9.64 16.67 0.77
C ILE A 73 10.65 17.80 0.56
N LYS A 74 10.22 19.06 0.58
CA LYS A 74 11.15 20.22 0.53
C LYS A 74 12.16 20.20 1.66
N ARG A 75 11.72 19.84 2.88
CA ARG A 75 12.61 19.66 4.04
C ARG A 75 13.62 18.53 3.83
N TYR A 76 13.18 17.42 3.22
CA TYR A 76 14.07 16.32 2.85
C TYR A 76 15.17 16.73 1.87
N TYR A 77 14.81 17.45 0.80
CA TYR A 77 15.80 17.87 -0.21
C TYR A 77 16.68 19.04 0.24
N SER A 78 16.23 19.86 1.20
CA SER A 78 17.05 20.90 1.83
C SER A 78 17.95 20.39 2.96
N GLY A 79 18.00 19.09 3.21
CA GLY A 79 18.86 18.48 4.22
C GLY A 79 18.36 18.65 5.66
N GLN A 80 17.09 19.03 5.85
CA GLN A 80 16.45 19.18 7.16
C GLN A 80 15.80 17.90 7.69
N LEU A 81 15.89 16.79 6.95
CA LEU A 81 15.40 15.48 7.37
C LEU A 81 16.54 14.46 7.30
N GLN A 82 16.48 13.47 8.18
CA GLN A 82 17.47 12.40 8.27
C GLN A 82 17.46 11.54 6.99
N LYS A 83 18.64 11.16 6.52
CA LYS A 83 18.80 10.08 5.52
C LYS A 83 19.00 8.77 6.27
N PHE A 84 18.29 7.72 5.90
CA PHE A 84 18.44 6.41 6.51
C PHE A 84 19.22 5.49 5.56
N SER A 85 20.02 4.59 6.15
CA SER A 85 20.71 3.54 5.39
C SER A 85 20.60 2.24 6.17
N LEU A 86 19.56 1.47 5.86
CA LEU A 86 19.37 0.14 6.42
C LEU A 86 20.42 -0.82 5.82
N LYS A 87 20.89 -1.77 6.63
CA LYS A 87 21.90 -2.75 6.21
C LYS A 87 21.28 -4.13 6.04
N PRO A 88 21.70 -4.90 5.03
CA PRO A 88 21.28 -6.28 4.88
C PRO A 88 21.87 -7.13 6.01
N LYS A 89 21.09 -8.11 6.48
CA LYS A 89 21.52 -9.14 7.43
C LYS A 89 21.73 -10.50 6.78
N LYS A 90 21.22 -10.67 5.55
CA LYS A 90 21.42 -11.86 4.71
C LYS A 90 22.02 -11.44 3.38
N GLU A 91 22.74 -12.37 2.76
CA GLU A 91 23.18 -12.23 1.38
C GLU A 91 22.37 -13.16 0.49
N PHE A 92 22.01 -12.67 -0.70
CA PHE A 92 21.35 -13.43 -1.74
C PHE A 92 22.27 -13.46 -2.97
N GLN A 93 22.53 -14.65 -3.49
CA GLN A 93 23.38 -14.91 -4.65
C GLN A 93 22.58 -14.73 -5.94
N ASN A 94 22.08 -13.52 -6.16
CA ASN A 94 21.26 -13.12 -7.31
C ASN A 94 19.88 -13.80 -7.41
N GLU A 95 19.35 -14.42 -6.34
CA GLU A 95 17.98 -14.91 -6.37
C GLU A 95 16.99 -13.75 -6.61
N LYS A 96 16.00 -13.99 -7.46
CA LYS A 96 14.84 -13.10 -7.54
C LYS A 96 13.94 -13.39 -6.35
N ILE A 97 13.53 -12.35 -5.62
CA ILE A 97 12.79 -12.53 -4.37
C ILE A 97 11.36 -12.00 -4.50
N ILE A 98 10.39 -12.80 -4.04
CA ILE A 98 9.04 -12.33 -3.73
C ILE A 98 8.94 -12.20 -2.21
N TRP A 99 8.66 -10.99 -1.74
CA TRP A 99 8.39 -10.69 -0.34
C TRP A 99 6.90 -10.69 -0.08
N GLN A 100 6.46 -11.42 0.94
CA GLN A 100 5.11 -11.33 1.50
C GLN A 100 5.20 -11.19 3.02
N TYR A 101 4.22 -10.53 3.62
CA TYR A 101 4.20 -10.29 5.07
C TYR A 101 2.81 -10.50 5.66
N TRP A 102 2.76 -11.19 6.81
CA TRP A 102 1.58 -11.36 7.64
C TRP A 102 1.95 -11.30 9.12
N GLY A 103 1.70 -10.17 9.78
CA GLY A 103 2.21 -9.91 11.13
C GLY A 103 1.77 -10.91 12.20
N GLN A 104 0.55 -11.48 12.07
CA GLN A 104 0.02 -12.46 13.04
C GLN A 104 0.64 -13.86 12.93
N GLY A 105 1.53 -14.09 11.95
CA GLY A 105 2.23 -15.35 11.76
C GLY A 105 1.85 -16.08 10.47
N VAL A 106 2.85 -16.64 9.80
CA VAL A 106 2.72 -17.22 8.45
C VAL A 106 2.46 -18.72 8.42
N SER A 107 2.24 -19.37 9.56
CA SER A 107 1.88 -20.78 9.61
C SER A 107 0.41 -21.02 9.24
N ASP A 108 0.11 -22.21 8.72
CA ASP A 108 -1.23 -22.56 8.22
C ASP A 108 -2.35 -22.38 9.26
N ASN A 109 -2.07 -22.61 10.54
CA ASN A 109 -3.04 -22.43 11.63
C ASN A 109 -3.29 -20.95 12.01
N GLN A 110 -2.43 -20.02 11.58
CA GLN A 110 -2.53 -18.59 11.89
C GLN A 110 -3.08 -17.77 10.71
N LEU A 111 -2.94 -18.28 9.49
CA LEU A 111 -3.40 -17.60 8.28
C LEU A 111 -4.91 -17.75 8.07
N PRO A 112 -5.64 -16.67 7.72
CA PRO A 112 -7.01 -16.79 7.24
C PRO A 112 -7.08 -17.71 6.00
N PRO A 113 -8.15 -18.53 5.82
CA PRO A 113 -8.26 -19.45 4.70
C PRO A 113 -8.07 -18.81 3.32
N SER A 114 -8.56 -17.59 3.13
CA SER A 114 -8.34 -16.84 1.88
C SER A 114 -6.87 -16.52 1.64
N VAL A 115 -6.12 -16.17 2.69
CA VAL A 115 -4.69 -15.87 2.56
C VAL A 115 -3.89 -17.13 2.25
N GLN A 116 -4.25 -18.28 2.83
CA GLN A 116 -3.64 -19.57 2.48
C GLN A 116 -3.81 -19.90 1.00
N LEU A 117 -5.01 -19.69 0.44
CA LEU A 117 -5.27 -19.85 -0.99
C LEU A 117 -4.37 -18.95 -1.83
N TYR A 118 -4.23 -17.68 -1.43
CA TYR A 118 -3.42 -16.71 -2.14
C TYR A 118 -1.93 -17.08 -2.09
N PHE A 119 -1.42 -17.51 -0.93
CA PHE A 119 -0.06 -18.04 -0.78
C PHE A 119 0.20 -19.25 -1.69
N LYS A 120 -0.73 -20.22 -1.72
CA LYS A 120 -0.65 -21.37 -2.64
C LYS A 120 -0.56 -20.95 -4.10
N SER A 121 -1.32 -19.93 -4.51
CA SER A 121 -1.25 -19.40 -5.87
C SER A 121 0.10 -18.76 -6.18
N VAL A 122 0.70 -18.06 -5.22
CA VAL A 122 2.04 -17.49 -5.38
C VAL A 122 3.06 -18.61 -5.51
N ASP A 123 3.02 -19.63 -4.66
CA ASP A 123 3.96 -20.76 -4.72
C ASP A 123 3.86 -21.51 -6.05
N LYS A 124 2.63 -21.74 -6.55
CA LYS A 124 2.36 -22.37 -7.85
C LYS A 124 2.93 -21.59 -9.03
N HIS A 125 3.01 -20.27 -8.92
CA HIS A 125 3.38 -19.38 -10.02
C HIS A 125 4.69 -18.62 -9.78
N ALA A 126 5.44 -18.94 -8.73
CA ALA A 126 6.69 -18.25 -8.38
C ALA A 126 7.78 -18.40 -9.45
N ALA A 127 7.72 -19.45 -10.27
CA ALA A 127 8.74 -19.77 -11.27
C ALA A 127 10.15 -19.83 -10.66
N ASP A 128 11.07 -18.96 -11.09
CA ASP A 128 12.45 -18.87 -10.59
C ASP A 128 12.59 -17.96 -9.35
N TYR A 129 11.50 -17.42 -8.82
CA TYR A 129 11.54 -16.58 -7.63
C TYR A 129 11.57 -17.41 -6.33
N LYS A 130 12.42 -16.97 -5.41
CA LYS A 130 12.39 -17.37 -4.00
C LYS A 130 11.30 -16.60 -3.27
N VAL A 131 10.29 -17.29 -2.77
CA VAL A 131 9.23 -16.67 -1.95
C VAL A 131 9.69 -16.62 -0.49
N ILE A 132 9.75 -15.42 0.08
CA ILE A 132 10.07 -15.20 1.48
C ILE A 132 8.86 -14.59 2.19
N ARG A 133 8.35 -15.32 3.19
CA ARG A 133 7.20 -14.92 4.00
C ARG A 133 7.67 -14.47 5.37
N LEU A 134 7.29 -13.25 5.72
CA LEU A 134 7.66 -12.59 6.95
C LEU A 134 6.47 -12.49 7.91
N ASP A 135 6.77 -12.52 9.19
CA ASP A 135 5.88 -12.14 10.28
C ASP A 135 6.65 -11.33 11.32
N ASP A 136 5.97 -10.92 12.39
CA ASP A 136 6.58 -10.12 13.45
C ASP A 136 7.78 -10.81 14.12
N SER A 137 7.83 -12.15 14.10
CA SER A 137 8.86 -12.91 14.77
C SER A 137 10.15 -13.03 13.96
N ASN A 138 10.11 -12.96 12.63
CA ASN A 138 11.27 -13.27 11.77
C ASN A 138 11.83 -12.08 10.97
N ILE A 139 11.22 -10.89 11.02
CA ILE A 139 11.74 -9.68 10.35
C ILE A 139 13.19 -9.39 10.75
N HIS A 140 13.52 -9.59 12.04
CA HIS A 140 14.85 -9.35 12.60
C HIS A 140 15.95 -10.19 11.95
N GLU A 141 15.62 -11.26 11.22
CA GLU A 141 16.59 -12.04 10.46
C GLU A 141 17.04 -11.32 9.18
N TYR A 142 16.26 -10.37 8.68
CA TYR A 142 16.48 -9.68 7.40
C TYR A 142 16.79 -8.20 7.57
N LEU A 143 16.17 -7.53 8.54
CA LEU A 143 16.29 -6.08 8.73
C LEU A 143 16.41 -5.75 10.21
N ASP A 144 17.30 -4.81 10.53
CA ASP A 144 17.27 -4.07 11.79
C ASP A 144 16.61 -2.71 11.52
N LEU A 145 15.35 -2.57 11.91
CA LEU A 145 14.61 -1.31 11.82
C LEU A 145 14.91 -0.43 13.05
N PRO A 146 14.90 0.91 12.92
CA PRO A 146 15.10 1.82 14.05
C PRO A 146 14.09 1.57 15.19
N ASP A 147 14.53 1.74 16.44
CA ASP A 147 13.71 1.44 17.64
C ASP A 147 12.37 2.18 17.66
N PHE A 148 12.34 3.43 17.19
CA PHE A 148 11.11 4.22 17.11
C PHE A 148 10.03 3.54 16.25
N VAL A 149 10.40 2.74 15.25
CA VAL A 149 9.46 1.99 14.41
C VAL A 149 8.72 0.95 15.24
N TRP A 150 9.45 0.18 16.06
CA TRP A 150 8.87 -0.84 16.93
C TRP A 150 7.98 -0.23 18.02
N HIS A 151 8.42 0.89 18.60
CA HIS A 151 7.59 1.65 19.54
C HIS A 151 6.30 2.14 18.87
N LYS A 152 6.40 2.83 17.73
CA LYS A 152 5.23 3.39 17.01
C LYS A 152 4.28 2.31 16.52
N LYS A 153 4.75 1.12 16.15
CA LYS A 153 3.90 0.00 15.74
C LYS A 153 2.88 -0.41 16.80
N THR A 154 3.19 -0.21 18.09
CA THR A 154 2.27 -0.48 19.21
C THR A 154 1.38 0.72 19.56
N TYR A 155 1.63 1.88 18.96
CA TYR A 155 0.91 3.12 19.25
C TYR A 155 -0.46 3.15 18.54
N PRO A 156 -1.57 3.52 19.21
CA PRO A 156 -2.92 3.48 18.61
C PRO A 156 -3.08 4.28 17.31
N GLY A 157 -2.25 5.31 17.10
CA GLY A 157 -2.23 6.13 15.88
C GLY A 157 -1.66 5.44 14.64
N PHE A 158 -0.96 4.31 14.79
CA PHE A 158 -0.25 3.59 13.73
C PHE A 158 -0.77 2.16 13.62
N ARG A 159 -1.72 1.95 12.70
CA ARG A 159 -2.30 0.63 12.44
C ARG A 159 -1.28 -0.32 11.78
N PRO A 160 -1.43 -1.65 11.96
CA PRO A 160 -0.53 -2.64 11.36
C PRO A 160 -0.36 -2.52 9.83
N ALA A 161 -1.38 -2.06 9.10
CA ALA A 161 -1.31 -1.88 7.65
C ALA A 161 -0.20 -0.89 7.24
N PHE A 162 0.04 0.15 8.04
CA PHE A 162 1.07 1.14 7.75
C PHE A 162 2.48 0.64 8.06
N PHE A 163 2.61 -0.29 9.01
CA PHE A 163 3.89 -0.98 9.22
C PHE A 163 4.26 -1.80 7.98
N ALA A 164 3.29 -2.47 7.34
CA ALA A 164 3.54 -3.16 6.08
C ALA A 164 3.96 -2.21 4.93
N ASP A 165 3.43 -0.97 4.91
CA ASP A 165 3.89 0.07 3.98
C ASP A 165 5.37 0.43 4.19
N LEU A 166 5.82 0.56 5.44
CA LEU A 166 7.23 0.80 5.76
C LEU A 166 8.10 -0.43 5.44
N LEU A 167 7.68 -1.61 5.89
CA LEU A 167 8.44 -2.84 5.75
C LEU A 167 8.71 -3.19 4.28
N ARG A 168 7.73 -2.99 3.39
CA ARG A 168 7.93 -3.27 1.96
C ARG A 168 8.98 -2.35 1.33
N LEU A 169 8.98 -1.08 1.70
CA LEU A 169 9.98 -0.12 1.22
C LEU A 169 11.36 -0.51 1.76
N ALA A 170 11.46 -0.85 3.05
CA ALA A 170 12.71 -1.27 3.67
C ALA A 170 13.32 -2.53 3.02
N LEU A 171 12.50 -3.54 2.74
CA LEU A 171 12.97 -4.77 2.08
C LEU A 171 13.40 -4.51 0.64
N LEU A 172 12.61 -3.74 -0.11
CA LEU A 172 12.93 -3.43 -1.51
C LEU A 172 14.14 -2.50 -1.63
N ASP A 173 14.33 -1.55 -0.72
CA ASP A 173 15.52 -0.70 -0.69
C ASP A 173 16.79 -1.55 -0.45
N VAL A 174 16.75 -2.45 0.54
CA VAL A 174 17.92 -3.22 0.97
C VAL A 174 18.23 -4.40 0.04
N TYR A 175 17.20 -5.07 -0.49
CA TYR A 175 17.34 -6.33 -1.22
C TYR A 175 16.81 -6.27 -2.67
N GLY A 176 15.99 -5.29 -3.01
CA GLY A 176 15.20 -5.32 -4.24
C GLY A 176 14.21 -6.49 -4.28
N GLY A 177 13.78 -6.82 -5.49
CA GLY A 177 12.84 -7.90 -5.76
C GLY A 177 11.41 -7.39 -5.96
N VAL A 178 10.45 -8.21 -5.54
CA VAL A 178 9.03 -7.94 -5.73
C VAL A 178 8.32 -8.03 -4.40
N TRP A 179 7.59 -6.98 -4.03
CA TRP A 179 6.64 -7.05 -2.93
C TRP A 179 5.27 -7.46 -3.46
N LEU A 180 4.69 -8.51 -2.88
CA LEU A 180 3.29 -8.87 -3.06
C LEU A 180 2.61 -8.91 -1.69
N ASP A 181 1.57 -8.09 -1.50
CA ASP A 181 0.73 -8.19 -0.31
C ASP A 181 0.23 -9.64 -0.10
N ALA A 182 -0.07 -10.01 1.14
CA ALA A 182 -0.59 -11.34 1.44
C ALA A 182 -1.93 -11.66 0.77
N THR A 183 -2.64 -10.65 0.24
CA THR A 183 -3.87 -10.82 -0.52
C THR A 183 -3.68 -10.75 -2.04
N ILE A 184 -2.48 -11.01 -2.55
CA ILE A 184 -2.25 -11.16 -3.99
C ILE A 184 -2.48 -12.61 -4.43
N TYR A 185 -3.32 -12.80 -5.44
CA TYR A 185 -3.52 -14.07 -6.13
C TYR A 185 -2.86 -14.04 -7.51
N LEU A 186 -2.06 -15.06 -7.82
CA LEU A 186 -1.44 -15.22 -9.13
C LEU A 186 -2.20 -16.25 -9.98
N THR A 187 -2.28 -15.98 -11.28
CA THR A 187 -2.88 -16.89 -12.29
C THR A 187 -1.88 -17.34 -13.35
N ALA A 188 -0.69 -16.76 -13.34
CA ALA A 188 0.47 -17.10 -14.14
C ALA A 188 1.73 -16.52 -13.46
N PRO A 189 2.94 -16.91 -13.89
CA PRO A 189 4.17 -16.26 -13.42
C PRO A 189 4.15 -14.74 -13.58
N LEU A 190 5.01 -14.08 -12.80
CA LEU A 190 5.18 -12.62 -12.88
C LEU A 190 5.61 -12.22 -14.30
N PRO A 191 5.02 -11.19 -14.92
CA PRO A 191 5.37 -10.80 -16.27
C PRO A 191 6.79 -10.20 -16.35
N ASN A 192 7.66 -10.74 -17.22
CA ASN A 192 9.03 -10.24 -17.43
C ASN A 192 9.08 -8.74 -17.75
N VAL A 193 8.11 -8.22 -18.51
CA VAL A 193 8.05 -6.79 -18.88
C VAL A 193 7.97 -5.85 -17.66
N LEU A 194 7.39 -6.31 -16.54
CA LEU A 194 7.34 -5.53 -15.30
C LEU A 194 8.63 -5.66 -14.49
N GLN A 195 9.36 -6.76 -14.68
CA GLN A 195 10.68 -6.96 -14.09
C GLN A 195 11.72 -6.07 -14.79
N ASP A 196 11.68 -6.01 -16.12
CA ASP A 196 12.67 -5.31 -16.95
C ASP A 196 12.59 -3.78 -16.83
N SER A 197 11.49 -3.23 -16.31
CA SER A 197 11.37 -1.78 -16.08
C SER A 197 12.16 -1.27 -14.88
N GLY A 198 12.76 -2.15 -14.08
CA GLY A 198 13.51 -1.84 -12.88
C GLY A 198 12.64 -1.43 -11.70
N PHE A 199 11.93 -0.30 -11.82
CA PHE A 199 10.89 0.13 -10.88
C PHE A 199 9.51 0.02 -11.54
N PHE A 200 8.54 -0.56 -10.83
CA PHE A 200 7.16 -0.62 -11.30
C PHE A 200 6.14 -0.70 -10.16
N MET A 201 5.06 0.05 -10.33
CA MET A 201 3.79 -0.09 -9.61
C MET A 201 2.63 0.18 -10.57
N TYR A 202 1.52 -0.52 -10.39
CA TYR A 202 0.30 -0.22 -11.15
C TYR A 202 -0.24 1.17 -10.78
N GLN A 203 -0.67 1.92 -11.79
CA GLN A 203 -1.11 3.31 -11.63
C GLN A 203 -2.41 3.56 -12.38
N ARG A 204 -3.23 4.49 -11.86
CA ARG A 204 -4.51 4.90 -12.45
C ARG A 204 -4.30 5.44 -13.87
N ALA A 205 -4.81 4.75 -14.89
CA ALA A 205 -4.69 5.24 -16.26
C ALA A 205 -5.80 6.26 -16.59
N ALA A 206 -5.43 7.35 -17.28
CA ALA A 206 -6.39 8.38 -17.69
C ALA A 206 -7.46 7.85 -18.66
N ASN A 207 -7.12 6.86 -19.48
CA ASN A 207 -8.00 6.20 -20.46
C ASN A 207 -8.61 4.88 -19.95
N ALA A 208 -8.61 4.64 -18.63
CA ALA A 208 -9.25 3.47 -18.04
C ALA A 208 -10.71 3.31 -18.50
N LYS A 209 -11.10 2.06 -18.77
CA LYS A 209 -12.48 1.70 -19.15
C LYS A 209 -13.36 1.60 -17.90
N ASP A 210 -14.68 1.71 -18.09
CA ASP A 210 -15.68 1.45 -17.04
C ASP A 210 -15.51 2.28 -15.75
N LYS A 211 -14.99 3.51 -15.86
CA LYS A 211 -14.71 4.42 -14.73
C LYS A 211 -15.88 4.55 -13.75
N GLN A 212 -17.11 4.61 -14.25
CA GLN A 212 -18.31 4.69 -13.42
C GLN A 212 -18.53 3.43 -12.57
N GLN A 213 -18.22 2.24 -13.10
CA GLN A 213 -18.32 0.99 -12.35
C GLN A 213 -17.25 0.93 -11.26
N TRP A 214 -16.02 1.32 -11.58
CA TRP A 214 -14.93 1.39 -10.60
C TRP A 214 -15.21 2.40 -9.49
N HIS A 215 -15.72 3.58 -9.84
CA HIS A 215 -16.12 4.58 -8.87
C HIS A 215 -17.26 4.08 -7.96
N LYS A 216 -18.20 3.26 -8.47
CA LYS A 216 -19.22 2.60 -7.64
C LYS A 216 -18.62 1.52 -6.74
N PHE A 217 -17.61 0.79 -7.22
CA PHE A 217 -16.93 -0.27 -6.48
C PHE A 217 -16.18 0.29 -5.26
N ASN A 218 -15.38 1.34 -5.44
CA ASN A 218 -14.75 2.06 -4.34
C ASN A 218 -14.36 3.49 -4.76
N SER A 219 -15.23 4.48 -4.53
CA SER A 219 -14.98 5.87 -4.91
C SER A 219 -13.82 6.54 -4.17
N TYR A 220 -13.36 5.99 -3.04
CA TYR A 220 -12.24 6.54 -2.28
C TYR A 220 -10.88 6.18 -2.91
N TYR A 221 -10.85 5.16 -3.78
CA TYR A 221 -9.65 4.67 -4.47
C TYR A 221 -9.75 4.81 -6.00
N PHE A 222 -10.94 4.60 -6.56
CA PHE A 222 -11.23 4.71 -7.99
C PHE A 222 -11.94 6.03 -8.29
N ASN A 223 -11.16 7.10 -8.44
CA ASN A 223 -11.64 8.40 -8.89
C ASN A 223 -10.69 8.96 -9.98
N TRP A 224 -11.23 9.73 -10.92
CA TRP A 224 -10.49 10.37 -12.02
C TRP A 224 -10.58 11.90 -11.98
N GLU A 225 -11.12 12.48 -10.91
CA GLU A 225 -11.05 13.92 -10.67
C GLU A 225 -9.60 14.38 -10.55
N SER A 226 -9.28 15.55 -11.11
CA SER A 226 -7.90 16.11 -11.09
C SER A 226 -7.36 16.36 -9.67
N ARG A 227 -8.25 16.57 -8.70
CA ARG A 227 -7.91 16.75 -7.29
C ARG A 227 -7.66 15.44 -6.53
N HIS A 228 -7.89 14.27 -7.16
CA HIS A 228 -7.69 12.97 -6.51
C HIS A 228 -6.21 12.59 -6.45
N LYS A 229 -5.76 12.10 -5.28
CA LYS A 229 -4.34 11.81 -5.00
C LYS A 229 -4.04 10.33 -4.79
N VAL A 230 -5.01 9.44 -4.98
CA VAL A 230 -4.84 7.98 -4.82
C VAL A 230 -4.83 7.32 -6.20
N ASN A 231 -3.68 7.40 -6.88
CA ASN A 231 -3.51 6.96 -8.26
C ASN A 231 -2.56 5.76 -8.41
N LEU A 232 -2.34 5.01 -7.33
CA LEU A 232 -1.30 3.99 -7.22
C LEU A 232 -1.76 2.76 -6.43
N LEU A 233 -1.44 1.57 -6.91
CA LEU A 233 -1.55 0.32 -6.17
C LEU A 233 -0.19 -0.07 -5.57
N ASN A 234 -0.01 0.17 -4.27
CA ASN A 234 1.23 -0.13 -3.54
C ASN A 234 1.29 -1.57 -2.98
N SER A 235 0.28 -2.39 -3.24
CA SER A 235 0.24 -3.82 -2.87
C SER A 235 1.11 -4.71 -3.75
N ILE A 236 1.60 -4.19 -4.87
CA ILE A 236 2.43 -4.86 -5.87
C ILE A 236 3.52 -3.89 -6.28
N ILE A 237 4.78 -4.20 -5.96
CA ILE A 237 5.91 -3.32 -6.27
C ILE A 237 7.06 -4.16 -6.81
N PHE A 238 7.66 -3.72 -7.91
CA PHE A 238 8.91 -4.23 -8.42
C PHE A 238 9.96 -3.14 -8.24
N ALA A 239 11.13 -3.49 -7.72
CA ALA A 239 12.24 -2.57 -7.57
C ALA A 239 13.57 -3.31 -7.56
N HIS A 240 14.62 -2.67 -8.08
CA HIS A 240 15.99 -3.08 -7.78
C HIS A 240 16.40 -2.56 -6.40
N LYS A 241 17.42 -3.21 -5.83
CA LYS A 241 18.09 -2.73 -4.63
C LYS A 241 18.58 -1.29 -4.83
N ASN A 242 18.43 -0.44 -3.82
CA ASN A 242 18.77 1.00 -3.85
C ASN A 242 18.03 1.80 -4.94
N ASP A 243 16.83 1.37 -5.35
CA ASP A 243 16.03 2.15 -6.30
C ASP A 243 15.74 3.57 -5.75
N PRO A 244 15.99 4.66 -6.50
CA PRO A 244 15.85 6.02 -5.98
C PRO A 244 14.44 6.39 -5.49
N VAL A 245 13.41 5.82 -6.11
CA VAL A 245 12.01 6.08 -5.73
C VAL A 245 11.69 5.35 -4.43
N ILE A 246 12.03 4.07 -4.33
CA ILE A 246 11.86 3.29 -3.11
C ILE A 246 12.64 3.91 -1.95
N HIS A 247 13.91 4.25 -2.17
CA HIS A 247 14.79 4.84 -1.17
C HIS A 247 14.23 6.16 -0.63
N THR A 248 13.82 7.06 -1.53
CA THR A 248 13.24 8.35 -1.13
C THR A 248 11.92 8.19 -0.38
N CYS A 249 11.05 7.28 -0.84
CA CYS A 249 9.82 6.96 -0.12
C CYS A 249 10.10 6.37 1.28
N LEU A 250 11.10 5.49 1.40
CA LEU A 250 11.50 4.90 2.68
C LEU A 250 11.96 5.96 3.66
N ASP A 251 12.87 6.85 3.24
CA ASP A 251 13.38 7.93 4.07
C ASP A 251 12.25 8.86 4.56
N LEU A 252 11.35 9.26 3.67
CA LEU A 252 10.24 10.14 4.02
C LEU A 252 9.27 9.46 5.00
N ILE A 253 8.99 8.17 4.81
CA ILE A 253 8.16 7.39 5.74
C ILE A 253 8.86 7.20 7.08
N LEU A 254 10.17 6.93 7.12
CA LEU A 254 10.91 6.79 8.38
C LEU A 254 10.96 8.11 9.17
N ASN A 255 11.24 9.23 8.51
CA ASN A 255 11.16 10.55 9.14
C ASN A 255 9.75 10.86 9.65
N PHE A 256 8.71 10.49 8.88
CA PHE A 256 7.33 10.63 9.33
C PHE A 256 7.06 9.79 10.59
N TRP A 257 7.47 8.53 10.61
CA TRP A 257 7.30 7.65 11.77
C TRP A 257 8.07 8.13 13.00
N GLN A 258 9.27 8.68 12.81
CA GLN A 258 10.10 9.22 13.87
C GLN A 258 9.45 10.46 14.52
N THR A 259 8.83 11.34 13.72
CA THR A 259 8.41 12.67 14.16
C THR A 259 6.91 12.78 14.46
N GLN A 260 6.03 12.05 13.76
CA GLN A 260 4.58 12.29 13.80
C GLN A 260 3.85 11.31 14.73
N GLU A 261 2.73 11.74 15.31
CA GLU A 261 1.97 10.95 16.30
C GLU A 261 0.75 10.21 15.76
N TYR A 262 0.29 10.56 14.56
CA TYR A 262 -0.86 9.92 13.94
C TYR A 262 -0.77 9.97 12.42
N ILE A 263 -1.46 9.04 11.76
CA ILE A 263 -1.54 9.00 10.30
C ILE A 263 -2.80 9.74 9.83
N PRO A 264 -2.67 10.79 9.01
CA PRO A 264 -3.78 11.69 8.68
C PRO A 264 -4.77 11.10 7.66
N HIS A 265 -4.38 10.05 6.93
CA HIS A 265 -5.22 9.45 5.89
C HIS A 265 -4.92 7.97 5.67
N TYR A 266 -5.90 7.17 5.28
CA TYR A 266 -5.69 5.73 5.04
C TYR A 266 -4.75 5.45 3.86
N PHE A 267 -4.89 6.22 2.77
CA PHE A 267 -4.04 6.12 1.57
C PHE A 267 -2.79 7.01 1.65
N PHE A 268 -2.20 7.13 2.84
CA PHE A 268 -1.11 8.07 3.12
C PHE A 268 0.11 7.88 2.23
N PHE A 269 0.50 6.61 1.98
CA PHE A 269 1.60 6.27 1.08
C PHE A 269 1.28 6.61 -0.38
N GLN A 270 0.07 6.34 -0.84
CA GLN A 270 -0.32 6.65 -2.22
C GLN A 270 -0.28 8.17 -2.48
N ILE A 271 -0.70 8.98 -1.50
CA ILE A 271 -0.63 10.44 -1.59
C ILE A 271 0.83 10.92 -1.60
N LEU A 272 1.70 10.31 -0.78
CA LEU A 272 3.15 10.57 -0.80
C LEU A 272 3.71 10.35 -2.20
N PHE A 273 3.47 9.17 -2.76
CA PHE A 273 3.98 8.79 -4.06
C PHE A 273 3.45 9.70 -5.18
N ASP A 274 2.14 9.98 -5.20
CA ASP A 274 1.51 10.87 -6.18
C ASP A 274 2.13 12.28 -6.15
N THR A 275 2.49 12.76 -4.96
CA THR A 275 3.16 14.06 -4.77
C THR A 275 4.60 14.03 -5.27
N LEU A 276 5.37 12.98 -4.92
CA LEU A 276 6.78 12.83 -5.32
C LEU A 276 6.95 12.64 -6.83
N ILE A 277 6.22 11.69 -7.42
CA ILE A 277 6.46 11.24 -8.79
C ILE A 277 6.00 12.27 -9.84
N LYS A 278 5.12 13.21 -9.46
CA LYS A 278 4.69 14.30 -10.33
C LYS A 278 5.61 15.53 -10.28
N GLU A 279 6.50 15.59 -9.30
CA GLU A 279 7.40 16.71 -9.06
C GLU A 279 8.85 16.21 -9.01
N GLU A 280 9.46 16.12 -7.82
CA GLU A 280 10.88 15.86 -7.59
C GLU A 280 11.42 14.57 -8.24
N LEU A 281 10.57 13.56 -8.43
CA LEU A 281 10.93 12.27 -9.01
C LEU A 281 10.30 12.01 -10.38
N ALA A 282 9.85 13.04 -11.10
CA ALA A 282 9.21 12.89 -12.40
C ALA A 282 10.03 12.11 -13.44
N GLN A 283 11.37 12.24 -13.42
CA GLN A 283 12.26 11.46 -14.29
C GLN A 283 12.23 9.94 -14.04
N TYR A 284 11.75 9.50 -12.88
CA TYR A 284 11.68 8.09 -12.50
C TYR A 284 10.28 7.47 -12.72
N GLN A 285 9.37 8.19 -13.39
CA GLN A 285 8.04 7.70 -13.71
C GLN A 285 8.10 6.40 -14.54
N CYS A 286 7.63 5.29 -13.98
CA CYS A 286 7.54 4.02 -14.69
C CYS A 286 6.36 4.02 -15.69
N PRO A 287 6.33 3.06 -16.64
CA PRO A 287 5.20 2.90 -17.56
C PRO A 287 3.86 2.79 -16.83
N ILE A 288 2.85 3.55 -17.30
CA ILE A 288 1.52 3.54 -16.71
C ILE A 288 0.75 2.31 -17.19
N VAL A 289 0.59 1.34 -16.30
CA VAL A 289 -0.33 0.20 -16.48
C VAL A 289 -1.48 0.36 -15.50
N ASP A 290 -2.71 0.38 -16.04
CA ASP A 290 -3.91 0.69 -15.29
C ASP A 290 -4.11 -0.22 -14.07
N ASP A 291 -4.22 0.38 -12.89
CA ASP A 291 -4.43 -0.30 -11.61
C ASP A 291 -5.85 -0.88 -11.44
N THR A 292 -6.75 -0.66 -12.40
CA THR A 292 -8.03 -1.39 -12.46
C THR A 292 -7.83 -2.87 -12.79
N LYS A 293 -6.79 -3.23 -13.55
CA LYS A 293 -6.60 -4.59 -14.06
C LYS A 293 -6.41 -5.62 -12.93
N PRO A 294 -5.54 -5.39 -11.92
CA PRO A 294 -5.41 -6.29 -10.78
C PRO A 294 -6.70 -6.44 -9.95
N HIS A 295 -7.66 -5.52 -10.08
CA HIS A 295 -8.89 -5.55 -9.30
C HIS A 295 -10.06 -6.24 -10.01
N LEU A 296 -9.89 -6.67 -11.25
CA LEU A 296 -10.96 -7.30 -12.04
C LEU A 296 -11.51 -8.57 -11.36
N LEU A 297 -10.63 -9.41 -10.82
CA LEU A 297 -11.02 -10.66 -10.18
C LEU A 297 -11.75 -10.43 -8.84
N VAL A 298 -11.28 -9.50 -8.01
CA VAL A 298 -11.94 -9.18 -6.74
C VAL A 298 -13.33 -8.56 -6.95
N ALA A 299 -13.53 -7.80 -8.03
CA ALA A 299 -14.84 -7.25 -8.39
C ALA A 299 -15.86 -8.34 -8.79
N ALA A 300 -15.40 -9.51 -9.25
CA ALA A 300 -16.24 -10.66 -9.62
C ALA A 300 -16.35 -11.73 -8.53
N LEU A 301 -15.60 -11.59 -7.42
CA LEU A 301 -15.29 -12.68 -6.48
C LEU A 301 -16.51 -13.44 -5.93
N TYR A 302 -17.61 -12.73 -5.69
CA TYR A 302 -18.86 -13.25 -5.11
C TYR A 302 -19.97 -13.47 -6.15
N SER A 303 -19.71 -13.23 -7.43
CA SER A 303 -20.64 -13.49 -8.52
C SER A 303 -20.59 -14.96 -8.95
N PRO A 304 -21.64 -15.51 -9.59
CA PRO A 304 -21.58 -16.85 -10.19
C PRO A 304 -20.41 -16.96 -11.17
N PHE A 305 -19.66 -18.06 -11.09
CA PHE A 305 -18.50 -18.31 -11.93
C PHE A 305 -18.90 -18.38 -13.40
N ASN A 306 -18.08 -17.76 -14.25
CA ASN A 306 -18.23 -17.80 -15.69
C ASN A 306 -16.85 -17.97 -16.33
N GLU A 307 -16.61 -19.13 -16.93
CA GLU A 307 -15.29 -19.49 -17.45
C GLU A 307 -14.78 -18.52 -18.53
N ALA A 308 -15.65 -18.08 -19.44
CA ALA A 308 -15.30 -17.16 -20.50
C ALA A 308 -14.88 -15.78 -19.95
N TYR A 309 -15.60 -15.27 -18.95
CA TYR A 309 -15.25 -14.03 -18.28
C TYR A 309 -13.98 -14.17 -17.43
N PHE A 310 -13.79 -15.31 -16.75
CA PHE A 310 -12.55 -15.61 -16.04
C PHE A 310 -11.33 -15.59 -16.97
N LYS A 311 -11.41 -16.27 -18.13
CA LYS A 311 -10.36 -16.25 -19.17
C LYS A 311 -10.04 -14.82 -19.64
N LYS A 312 -11.06 -13.98 -19.79
CA LYS A 312 -10.90 -12.54 -20.13
C LYS A 312 -10.24 -11.73 -19.01
N ILE A 313 -10.48 -12.06 -17.74
CA ILE A 313 -9.82 -11.40 -16.61
C ILE A 313 -8.33 -11.74 -16.62
N ILE A 314 -7.99 -13.03 -16.65
CA ILE A 314 -6.59 -13.49 -16.55
C ILE A 314 -5.75 -13.14 -17.79
N SER A 315 -6.39 -12.93 -18.95
CA SER A 315 -5.71 -12.41 -20.14
C SER A 315 -5.34 -10.93 -20.04
N GLN A 316 -5.92 -10.17 -19.09
CA GLN A 316 -5.66 -8.74 -18.90
C GLN A 316 -4.63 -8.48 -17.79
N ALA A 317 -4.55 -9.36 -16.79
CA ALA A 317 -3.54 -9.33 -15.73
C ALA A 317 -3.34 -10.73 -15.15
N SER A 318 -2.09 -11.08 -14.82
CA SER A 318 -1.77 -12.30 -14.10
C SER A 318 -1.73 -12.13 -12.58
N ILE A 319 -1.56 -10.89 -12.11
CA ILE A 319 -1.45 -10.49 -10.70
C ILE A 319 -2.76 -9.84 -10.26
N HIS A 320 -3.43 -10.40 -9.26
CA HIS A 320 -4.75 -9.96 -8.82
C HIS A 320 -4.73 -9.52 -7.37
N LYS A 321 -5.16 -8.29 -7.09
CA LYS A 321 -5.35 -7.77 -5.73
C LYS A 321 -6.71 -8.22 -5.21
N MET A 322 -6.67 -9.11 -4.22
CA MET A 322 -7.86 -9.72 -3.62
C MET A 322 -8.22 -9.08 -2.27
N SER A 323 -9.41 -9.42 -1.78
CA SER A 323 -9.87 -9.11 -0.41
C SER A 323 -9.87 -10.37 0.46
N TYR A 324 -10.05 -10.19 1.76
CA TYR A 324 -10.48 -11.31 2.61
C TYR A 324 -11.84 -11.82 2.15
N VAL A 325 -12.01 -13.13 2.28
CA VAL A 325 -13.30 -13.79 2.09
C VAL A 325 -13.61 -14.54 3.37
N LYS A 326 -14.73 -14.16 4.00
CA LYS A 326 -15.20 -14.80 5.25
C LYS A 326 -16.13 -15.96 4.99
N GLU A 327 -16.93 -15.86 3.93
CA GLU A 327 -17.95 -16.84 3.57
C GLU A 327 -17.80 -17.23 2.11
N VAL A 328 -17.79 -18.54 1.86
CA VAL A 328 -17.75 -19.10 0.51
C VAL A 328 -19.17 -19.12 -0.03
N LYS A 329 -19.41 -18.43 -1.14
CA LYS A 329 -20.68 -18.52 -1.85
C LYS A 329 -20.62 -19.68 -2.87
N PRO A 330 -21.56 -20.64 -2.82
CA PRO A 330 -21.59 -21.72 -3.80
C PRO A 330 -21.70 -21.21 -5.24
N GLY A 331 -20.99 -21.86 -6.15
CA GLY A 331 -20.87 -21.52 -7.56
C GLY A 331 -20.16 -20.20 -7.83
N SER A 332 -19.47 -19.59 -6.85
CA SER A 332 -18.79 -18.30 -7.04
C SER A 332 -17.40 -18.42 -7.65
N TYR A 333 -16.86 -17.29 -8.12
CA TYR A 333 -15.44 -17.21 -8.49
C TYR A 333 -14.53 -17.67 -7.35
N TYR A 334 -14.79 -17.25 -6.10
CA TYR A 334 -13.95 -17.65 -4.98
C TYR A 334 -13.95 -19.17 -4.75
N GLU A 335 -15.11 -19.81 -4.82
CA GLU A 335 -15.18 -21.29 -4.70
C GLU A 335 -14.42 -21.98 -5.83
N TYR A 336 -14.54 -21.49 -7.06
CA TYR A 336 -13.76 -22.00 -8.18
C TYR A 336 -12.25 -21.90 -7.93
N LEU A 337 -11.77 -20.74 -7.43
CA LEU A 337 -10.35 -20.57 -7.11
C LEU A 337 -9.90 -21.53 -5.99
N LEU A 338 -10.72 -21.71 -4.95
CA LEU A 338 -10.45 -22.66 -3.86
C LEU A 338 -10.26 -24.11 -4.36
N GLN A 339 -11.00 -24.52 -5.39
CA GLN A 339 -10.98 -25.87 -5.93
C GLN A 339 -9.89 -26.11 -6.99
N ASN A 340 -9.35 -25.04 -7.61
CA ASN A 340 -8.49 -25.14 -8.80
C ASN A 340 -7.09 -24.50 -8.64
N THR A 341 -6.75 -24.02 -7.43
CA THR A 341 -5.41 -23.54 -7.09
C THR A 341 -4.58 -24.71 -6.60
#